data_AF-R5TE18-F1
#
_entry.id   AF-R5TE18-F1
#
_cell.length_a   1.000
_cell.length_b   1.000
_cell.length_c   1.000
_cell.angle_alpha   90.00
_cell.angle_beta   90.00
_cell.angle_gamma   90.00
#
_symmetry.space_group_name_H-M   'P 1'
#
loop_
_entity.id
_entity.type
_entity.pdbx_description
1 polymer ?
#
loop_
_entity_poly.entity_id
_entity_poly.type
_entity_poly.pdbx_seq_one_letter_code
_entity_poly.pdbx_strand_id
1 'polypeptide(L)'
;MIPAAGQGVLALQGRAGEDYGFLRGFCSEESHVTSVCERAFIRELDGGCSSPIAAHAVVKGDTVVLRGLYYEECSGKAETAVEEAPVSEAEHLGIMLARRLKELCQKQEEK
;
A
#
# COMPACT_ATOMS: atom_id res chain seq x y z
N MET A 1 4.70 -6.26 -14.13
CA MET A 1 3.55 -5.39 -13.82
C MET A 1 3.24 -5.53 -12.34
N ILE A 2 3.15 -4.42 -11.58
CA ILE A 2 2.69 -4.42 -10.19
C ILE A 2 1.25 -3.91 -10.22
N PRO A 3 0.28 -4.62 -9.59
CA PRO A 3 -1.11 -4.18 -9.51
C PRO A 3 -1.26 -2.79 -8.88
N ALA A 4 -2.36 -2.11 -9.22
CA ALA A 4 -2.78 -0.94 -8.45
C ALA A 4 -3.15 -1.36 -7.01
N ALA A 5 -2.93 -0.48 -6.05
CA ALA A 5 -3.34 -0.72 -4.67
C ALA A 5 -4.84 -1.02 -4.57
N GLY A 6 -5.19 -2.11 -3.90
CA GLY A 6 -6.55 -2.59 -3.72
C GLY A 6 -7.15 -3.26 -4.96
N GLN A 7 -6.37 -3.54 -6.01
CA GLN A 7 -6.89 -4.19 -7.20
C GLN A 7 -7.47 -5.58 -6.87
N GLY A 8 -8.75 -5.78 -7.17
CA GLY A 8 -9.48 -7.02 -6.87
C GLY A 8 -10.18 -7.04 -5.51
N VAL A 9 -10.02 -5.99 -4.69
CA VAL A 9 -10.72 -5.84 -3.40
C VAL A 9 -12.00 -5.01 -3.58
N LEU A 10 -13.08 -5.45 -2.94
CA LEU A 10 -14.30 -4.66 -2.78
C LEU A 10 -14.27 -3.93 -1.44
N ALA A 11 -14.40 -2.61 -1.47
CA ALA A 11 -14.53 -1.77 -0.27
C ALA A 11 -16.00 -1.39 -0.04
N LEU A 12 -16.46 -1.54 1.20
CA LEU A 12 -17.79 -1.09 1.64
C LEU A 12 -17.63 0.17 2.48
N GLN A 13 -18.31 1.25 2.11
CA GLN A 13 -18.30 2.51 2.85
C GLN A 13 -19.67 2.77 3.47
N GLY A 14 -19.67 2.99 4.78
CA GLY A 14 -20.85 3.34 5.57
C GLY A 14 -20.74 4.72 6.21
N ARG A 15 -21.84 5.19 6.82
CA ARG A 15 -21.84 6.40 7.65
C ARG A 15 -21.16 6.11 8.98
N ALA A 16 -20.42 7.09 9.49
CA ALA A 16 -19.82 7.01 10.82
C ALA A 16 -20.91 6.95 11.90
N GLY A 17 -20.69 6.14 12.95
CA GLY A 17 -21.61 5.99 14.08
C GLY A 17 -22.71 4.93 13.90
N GLU A 18 -22.82 4.30 12.74
CA GLU A 18 -23.75 3.20 12.49
C GLU A 18 -23.09 1.84 12.82
N ASP A 19 -23.89 0.84 13.20
CA ASP A 19 -23.41 -0.54 13.42
C ASP A 19 -23.51 -1.37 12.12
N TYR A 20 -22.36 -1.92 11.72
CA TYR A 20 -22.21 -2.78 10.54
C TYR A 20 -21.86 -4.23 10.92
N GLY A 21 -22.19 -4.68 12.14
CA GLY A 21 -21.88 -6.03 12.62
C GLY A 21 -22.36 -7.16 11.70
N PHE A 22 -23.40 -6.93 10.91
CA PHE A 22 -23.91 -7.87 9.90
C PHE A 22 -22.93 -8.13 8.73
N LEU A 23 -21.91 -7.29 8.55
CA LEU A 23 -20.90 -7.46 7.49
C LEU A 23 -19.75 -8.41 7.88
N ARG A 24 -19.58 -8.74 9.17
CA ARG A 24 -18.42 -9.52 9.65
C ARG A 24 -18.21 -10.84 8.90
N GLY A 25 -19.30 -11.51 8.49
CA GLY A 25 -19.23 -12.78 7.75
C GLY A 25 -18.71 -12.66 6.32
N PHE A 26 -18.57 -11.44 5.79
CA PHE A 26 -18.11 -11.18 4.42
C PHE A 26 -16.70 -10.57 4.36
N CYS A 27 -16.19 -10.09 5.50
CA CYS A 27 -14.86 -9.49 5.57
C CYS A 27 -13.79 -10.58 5.64
N SER A 28 -12.84 -10.54 4.71
CA SER A 28 -11.62 -11.33 4.76
C SER A 28 -10.56 -10.57 5.54
N GLU A 29 -10.03 -11.20 6.60
CA GLU A 29 -8.94 -10.63 7.41
C GLU A 29 -7.69 -10.42 6.57
N GLU A 30 -7.34 -11.40 5.73
CA GLU A 30 -6.19 -11.30 4.83
C GLU A 30 -6.34 -10.12 3.87
N SER A 31 -7.51 -9.96 3.26
CA SER A 31 -7.77 -8.83 2.35
C SER A 31 -7.77 -7.49 3.10
N HIS A 32 -8.19 -7.47 4.37
CA HIS A 32 -8.11 -6.28 5.20
C HIS A 32 -6.66 -5.86 5.44
N VAL A 33 -5.82 -6.81 5.87
CA VAL A 33 -4.38 -6.60 6.14
C VAL A 33 -3.65 -6.10 4.87
N THR A 34 -3.84 -6.77 3.73
CA THR A 34 -3.19 -6.35 2.48
C THR A 34 -3.67 -4.98 2.03
N SER A 35 -4.98 -4.71 2.10
CA SER A 35 -5.56 -3.42 1.72
C SER A 35 -5.07 -2.27 2.60
N VAL A 36 -4.94 -2.48 3.92
CA VAL A 36 -4.42 -1.48 4.84
C VAL A 36 -2.96 -1.14 4.49
N CYS A 37 -2.14 -2.17 4.25
CA CYS A 37 -0.74 -2.01 3.85
C CYS A 37 -0.60 -1.21 2.55
N GLU A 38 -1.29 -1.63 1.49
CA GLU A 38 -1.23 -1.01 0.17
C GLU A 38 -1.76 0.43 0.19
N ARG A 39 -2.87 0.68 0.89
CA ARG A 39 -3.45 2.03 1.00
C ARG A 39 -2.56 2.97 1.81
N ALA A 40 -1.90 2.48 2.85
CA ALA A 40 -0.96 3.27 3.64
C ALA A 40 0.22 3.74 2.78
N PHE A 41 0.73 2.86 1.91
CA PHE A 41 1.79 3.19 0.94
C PHE A 41 1.35 4.29 -0.04
N ILE A 42 0.18 4.15 -0.67
CA ILE A 42 -0.32 5.17 -1.62
C ILE A 42 -0.59 6.50 -0.91
N ARG A 43 -1.20 6.47 0.28
CA ARG A 43 -1.52 7.67 1.06
C ARG A 43 -0.26 8.45 1.44
N GLU A 44 0.81 7.75 1.84
CA GLU A 44 2.07 8.40 2.23
C GLU A 44 2.79 9.08 1.05
N LEU A 45 2.57 8.61 -0.18
CA LEU A 45 3.11 9.21 -1.39
C LEU A 45 2.20 10.29 -2.00
N ASP A 46 1.13 10.67 -1.31
CA ASP A 46 0.06 11.55 -1.82
C ASP A 46 -0.50 11.06 -3.18
N GLY A 47 -0.52 9.74 -3.38
CA GLY A 47 -0.90 9.10 -4.64
C GLY A 47 -2.41 9.08 -4.86
N GLY A 48 -2.84 9.32 -6.10
CA GLY A 48 -4.22 9.14 -6.56
C GLY A 48 -4.33 8.12 -7.69
N CYS A 49 -5.53 7.96 -8.26
CA CYS A 49 -5.80 6.98 -9.33
C CYS A 49 -4.99 7.21 -10.62
N SER A 50 -4.54 8.44 -10.87
CA SER A 50 -3.73 8.81 -12.03
C SER A 50 -2.23 8.80 -11.73
N SER A 51 -1.84 8.65 -10.47
CA SER A 51 -0.43 8.67 -10.09
C SER A 51 0.25 7.36 -10.52
N PRO A 52 1.46 7.41 -11.09
CA PRO A 52 2.22 6.24 -11.53
C PRO A 52 2.85 5.50 -10.34
N ILE A 53 2.00 5.07 -9.41
CA ILE A 53 2.36 4.44 -8.15
C ILE A 53 1.61 3.10 -8.07
N ALA A 54 2.30 2.05 -7.64
CA ALA A 54 1.71 0.72 -7.52
C ALA A 54 2.13 0.06 -6.22
N ALA A 55 1.24 -0.75 -5.65
CA ALA A 55 1.46 -1.44 -4.38
C ALA A 55 0.72 -2.78 -4.41
N HIS A 56 1.41 -3.84 -4.02
CA HIS A 56 0.81 -5.17 -3.93
C HIS A 56 1.37 -5.91 -2.71
N ALA A 57 0.49 -6.21 -1.77
CA ALA A 57 0.78 -6.91 -0.54
C ALA A 57 0.24 -8.35 -0.57
N VAL A 58 0.97 -9.27 0.05
CA VAL A 58 0.55 -10.68 0.20
C VAL A 58 0.83 -11.12 1.62
N VAL A 59 -0.11 -11.82 2.25
CA VAL A 59 0.09 -12.43 3.56
C VAL A 59 0.67 -13.84 3.39
N LYS A 60 1.69 -14.17 4.20
CA LYS A 60 2.33 -15.48 4.27
C LYS A 60 2.48 -15.87 5.74
N GLY A 61 1.50 -16.60 6.27
CA GLY A 61 1.43 -16.87 7.71
C GLY A 61 1.25 -15.57 8.48
N ASP A 62 2.16 -15.27 9.41
CA ASP A 62 2.12 -14.07 10.24
C ASP A 62 2.89 -12.87 9.66
N THR A 63 3.33 -12.97 8.41
CA THR A 63 4.11 -11.94 7.71
C THR A 63 3.31 -11.36 6.54
N VAL A 64 3.34 -10.05 6.37
CA VAL A 64 2.90 -9.36 5.15
C VAL A 64 4.13 -8.95 4.34
N VAL A 65 4.11 -9.24 3.04
CA VAL A 65 5.15 -8.86 2.08
C VAL A 65 4.58 -7.82 1.13
N LEU A 66 5.15 -6.62 1.13
CA LEU A 66 4.72 -5.52 0.27
C LEU A 66 5.74 -5.29 -0.85
N ARG A 67 5.26 -5.28 -2.09
CA ARG A 67 6.01 -4.78 -3.25
C ARG A 67 5.46 -3.43 -3.68
N GLY A 68 6.31 -2.41 -3.68
CA GLY A 68 5.97 -1.04 -4.06
C GLY A 68 6.71 -0.57 -5.31
N LEU A 69 6.07 0.35 -6.04
CA LEU A 69 6.64 1.13 -7.13
C LEU A 69 6.28 2.59 -6.92
N TYR A 70 7.28 3.46 -7.02
CA TYR A 70 7.11 4.90 -7.03
C TYR A 70 7.79 5.47 -8.28
N TYR A 71 7.03 6.23 -9.07
CA TYR A 71 7.57 7.01 -10.16
C TYR A 71 7.43 8.50 -9.84
N GLU A 72 8.54 9.22 -9.92
CA GLU A 72 8.59 10.65 -9.71
C GLU A 72 8.49 11.37 -11.07
N GLU A 73 7.35 12.01 -11.31
CA GLU A 73 7.04 12.61 -12.62
C GLU A 73 7.99 13.73 -13.04
N CYS A 74 8.50 14.50 -12.08
CA CYS A 74 9.40 15.61 -12.37
C CYS A 74 10.78 15.14 -12.85
N SER A 75 11.33 14.09 -12.23
CA SER A 75 12.64 13.55 -12.56
C SER A 75 12.58 12.45 -13.62
N GLY A 76 11.40 11.87 -13.85
CA GLY A 76 11.17 10.76 -14.75
C GLY A 76 11.73 9.43 -14.22
N LYS A 77 12.07 9.35 -12.93
CA LYS A 77 12.70 8.18 -12.30
C LYS A 77 11.65 7.25 -11.71
N ALA A 78 11.94 5.95 -11.76
CA ALA A 78 11.11 4.92 -11.17
C ALA A 78 11.95 4.09 -10.20
N GLU A 79 11.44 3.88 -8.99
CA GLU A 79 12.05 3.01 -8.00
C GLU A 79 11.07 1.93 -7.56
N THR A 80 11.60 0.74 -7.31
CA THR A 80 10.83 -0.41 -6.83
C THR A 80 11.56 -1.09 -5.71
N ALA A 81 10.82 -1.55 -4.70
CA ALA A 81 11.38 -2.30 -3.59
C ALA A 81 10.35 -3.29 -3.03
N VAL A 82 10.85 -4.25 -2.27
CA VAL A 82 10.06 -5.25 -1.57
C VAL A 82 10.51 -5.25 -0.13
N GLU A 83 9.56 -5.23 0.79
CA GLU A 83 9.79 -5.29 2.23
C GLU A 83 8.76 -6.20 2.90
N GLU A 84 9.09 -6.69 4.08
CA GLU A 84 8.22 -7.57 4.84
C GLU A 84 8.19 -7.19 6.32
N ALA A 85 7.05 -7.44 6.97
CA ALA A 85 6.83 -7.16 8.39
C ALA A 85 5.76 -8.10 8.94
N PRO A 86 5.63 -8.23 10.28
CA PRO A 86 4.49 -8.90 10.87
C PRO A 86 3.15 -8.31 10.41
N VAL A 87 2.10 -9.11 10.30
CA VAL A 87 0.75 -8.63 9.88
C VAL A 87 0.22 -7.50 10.76
N SER A 88 0.62 -7.45 12.03
CA SER A 88 0.28 -6.37 12.97
C SER A 88 0.89 -5.02 12.61
N GLU A 89 1.93 -5.00 11.77
CA GLU A 89 2.65 -3.80 11.34
C GLU A 89 2.37 -3.43 9.88
N ALA A 90 1.35 -4.03 9.26
CA ALA A 90 1.02 -3.84 7.85
C ALA A 90 0.89 -2.37 7.43
N GLU A 91 0.19 -1.53 8.21
CA GLU A 91 0.09 -0.10 7.93
C GLU A 91 1.46 0.60 7.99
N HIS A 92 2.26 0.25 8.99
CA HIS A 92 3.60 0.82 9.18
C HIS A 92 4.55 0.44 8.04
N LEU A 93 4.50 -0.82 7.59
CA LEU A 93 5.25 -1.31 6.43
C LEU A 93 4.96 -0.48 5.18
N GLY A 94 3.68 -0.19 4.92
CA GLY A 94 3.26 0.65 3.79
C GLY A 94 3.88 2.05 3.84
N ILE A 95 3.80 2.72 5.00
CA ILE A 95 4.38 4.05 5.23
C ILE A 95 5.91 4.03 5.08
N MET A 96 6.57 3.03 5.67
CA MET A 96 8.03 2.90 5.66
C MET A 96 8.56 2.71 4.24
N LEU A 97 7.96 1.80 3.47
CA LEU A 97 8.37 1.54 2.10
C LEU A 97 8.16 2.76 1.20
N ALA A 98 7.04 3.47 1.37
CA ALA A 98 6.75 4.71 0.64
C ALA A 98 7.84 5.76 0.85
N ARG A 99 8.18 6.07 2.12
CA ARG A 99 9.25 7.02 2.45
C ARG A 99 10.58 6.61 1.86
N ARG A 100 10.94 5.33 1.99
CA ARG A 100 12.19 4.81 1.46
C ARG A 100 12.30 4.99 -0.05
N LEU A 101 11.25 4.66 -0.81
CA LEU A 101 11.27 4.84 -2.26
C LEU A 101 11.37 6.31 -2.66
N LYS A 102 10.67 7.20 -1.95
CA LYS A 102 10.77 8.65 -2.16
C LYS A 102 12.20 9.16 -1.92
N GLU A 103 12.84 8.75 -0.83
CA GLU A 103 14.23 9.10 -0.55
C GLU A 103 15.22 8.57 -1.59
N LEU A 104 14.98 7.36 -2.13
CA LEU A 104 15.83 6.77 -3.16
C LEU A 104 15.79 7.57 -4.47
N CYS A 105 14.61 8.05 -4.88
CA CYS A 105 14.47 8.94 -6.05
C CYS A 105 15.26 10.25 -5.85
N GLN A 106 15.13 10.87 -4.66
CA GLN A 106 15.76 12.15 -4.34
C GLN A 106 17.29 12.07 -4.25
N LYS A 107 17.85 11.04 -3.58
CA LYS A 107 19.30 10.88 -3.40
C LYS A 107 20.07 10.67 -4.71
N GLN A 108 19.39 10.27 -5.78
CA GLN A 108 20.00 10.12 -7.10
C GLN A 108 19.98 11.42 -7.93
N GLU A 109 19.35 12.51 -7.48
CA GLU A 109 19.40 13.81 -8.18
C GLU A 109 20.67 14.61 -7.86
N GLU A 110 21.34 14.29 -6.75
CA GLU A 110 22.54 15.01 -6.27
C GLU A 110 23.88 14.48 -6.85
N LYS A 111 23.84 13.61 -7.86
CA LYS A 111 25.01 13.04 -8.55
C LYS A 111 25.02 13.37 -10.04
#